data_AF-A0A538C7V9-F1
#
_entry.id   AF-A0A538C7V9-F1
#
_cell.length_a   1.000
_cell.length_b   1.000
_cell.length_c   1.000
_cell.angle_alpha   90.00
_cell.angle_beta   90.00
_cell.angle_gamma   90.00
#
_symmetry.space_group_name_H-M   'P 1'
#
loop_
_entity.id
_entity.type
_entity.pdbx_description
1 polymer ?
#
loop_
_entity_poly.entity_id
_entity_poly.type
_entity_poly.pdbx_seq_one_letter_code
_entity_poly.pdbx_strand_id
1 'polypeptide(L)'
;MTVWPLAQVEQGRRALEISRLGSGEFGRPSHFTTNDIPEARQGWITAPRDTRPREPAVQLAREEDVLAVAERYTEDGASAAARPHHVKDCRSLPWCRPGSIGLCTLRHYSQSRIPGDRRLGQRSLPGGATRGLRVGRAGENWRLKSTARVSLVSAGKPLRIAWLGGAPLETGGAPGVVSELLDGLARRGHRIDCFFPGSGKYLPARLTEYENLAFIWGASTWRWNQWYSRTKITTFATGLLFRAVASVRLRREIVKRHAQNPYDLIYQNQTIESLGVPASILRSIPLVARPDSHQAGELRWLIAERRLAFRCQPRYNFFVVAAIMAVRTLVQAVRIRKVTLLICISSVFRDHIVHDYRFSHAKTVVITNPVRLERFAGSRKPLAEPPLVLVPTRVSMRKGLEDVVEVARMLRERAIDVRVRVIGGPSTWSDYTKLLDDLPSENAEYGGRIPAKEMPAELERADLVLLASKYDPCPMSVLEALAAGVPVVATSEVGSIEGVDRSVAAEVAPGDVEGLARAIEEMLERLRANPVQIRVLARAEAERRFARDVVCAQISHALEALVERERAPRRGAQGLPARSTALGDHQAVKRS
;
A
#
# COMPACT_ATOMS: atom_id res chain seq x y z
N MET A 1 41.54 44.31 3.68
CA MET A 1 40.80 44.89 2.55
C MET A 1 39.32 44.53 2.71
N THR A 2 38.33 45.36 3.04
CA THR A 2 38.19 46.74 3.55
C THR A 2 36.70 46.75 3.99
N VAL A 3 36.39 46.67 5.29
CA VAL A 3 35.91 47.75 6.19
C VAL A 3 34.69 48.57 5.68
N TRP A 4 33.67 48.64 6.54
CA TRP A 4 32.39 49.42 6.64
C TRP A 4 32.41 50.87 6.05
N PRO A 5 31.25 51.55 5.82
CA PRO A 5 30.53 52.21 6.93
C PRO A 5 28.98 52.33 6.85
N LEU A 6 28.42 52.61 8.04
CA LEU A 6 27.07 53.09 8.37
C LEU A 6 27.05 54.60 8.18
N ALA A 7 25.93 55.17 7.72
CA ALA A 7 25.56 56.56 7.99
C ALA A 7 24.03 56.70 8.03
N GLN A 8 23.54 57.27 9.13
CA GLN A 8 22.17 57.76 9.37
C GLN A 8 21.95 59.12 8.69
N VAL A 9 20.69 59.47 8.38
CA VAL A 9 19.94 60.75 8.61
C VAL A 9 18.51 60.51 8.07
N GLU A 10 17.45 60.30 8.86
CA GLU A 10 16.54 61.22 9.59
C GLU A 10 15.45 61.96 8.76
N GLN A 11 14.21 61.93 9.29
CA GLN A 11 13.00 62.76 8.99
C GLN A 11 12.28 62.51 7.64
N GLY A 12 10.95 62.39 7.53
CA GLY A 12 9.86 63.12 8.17
C GLY A 12 8.49 62.74 7.56
N ARG A 13 7.43 63.24 8.19
CA ARG A 13 5.99 62.89 8.11
C ARG A 13 5.24 63.21 6.78
N ARG A 14 4.12 62.49 6.62
CA ARG A 14 2.76 62.90 6.12
C ARG A 14 2.58 63.35 4.64
N ALA A 15 1.63 62.69 3.96
CA ALA A 15 0.36 63.25 3.42
C ALA A 15 -0.45 62.06 2.84
N LEU A 16 -1.71 61.73 3.20
CA LEU A 16 -3.01 62.44 3.11
C LEU A 16 -3.49 62.75 1.69
N GLU A 17 -4.67 62.21 1.37
CA GLU A 17 -5.79 62.69 0.52
C GLU A 17 -6.27 61.68 -0.54
N ILE A 18 -7.43 61.02 -0.36
CA ILE A 18 -8.85 61.46 -0.37
C ILE A 18 -9.42 61.57 -1.79
N SER A 19 -10.42 60.71 -2.10
CA SER A 19 -11.78 61.06 -2.57
C SER A 19 -12.50 59.76 -3.00
N ARG A 20 -13.57 59.24 -2.36
CA ARG A 20 -14.96 59.69 -2.04
C ARG A 20 -15.96 59.61 -3.20
N LEU A 21 -17.11 58.98 -2.87
CA LEU A 21 -18.49 59.06 -3.43
C LEU A 21 -18.77 58.20 -4.66
N GLY A 22 -19.92 57.53 -4.83
CA GLY A 22 -21.19 57.39 -4.09
C GLY A 22 -22.00 56.26 -4.78
N SER A 23 -22.76 55.42 -4.05
CA SER A 23 -24.20 55.56 -3.70
C SER A 23 -25.18 54.87 -4.68
N GLY A 24 -26.14 54.10 -4.11
CA GLY A 24 -27.37 53.60 -4.75
C GLY A 24 -27.61 52.11 -4.44
N GLU A 25 -28.23 51.70 -3.32
CA GLU A 25 -29.68 51.61 -3.00
C GLU A 25 -30.42 50.35 -3.54
N PHE A 26 -31.42 49.91 -2.76
CA PHE A 26 -32.35 48.76 -2.86
C PHE A 26 -31.85 47.41 -2.28
N GLY A 27 -32.54 46.70 -1.38
CA GLY A 27 -33.88 46.83 -0.80
C GLY A 27 -34.07 45.81 0.35
N ARG A 28 -35.17 45.99 1.10
CA ARG A 28 -35.51 45.47 2.45
C ARG A 28 -35.60 43.93 2.66
N PRO A 29 -35.59 43.48 3.94
CA PRO A 29 -35.62 42.08 4.36
C PRO A 29 -37.04 41.56 4.67
N SER A 30 -37.23 40.24 4.70
CA SER A 30 -38.42 39.60 5.29
C SER A 30 -38.04 38.44 6.22
N HIS A 31 -38.43 38.63 7.47
CA HIS A 31 -38.91 37.71 8.51
C HIS A 31 -38.60 36.21 8.44
N PHE A 32 -38.13 35.63 9.55
CA PHE A 32 -38.85 34.65 10.40
C PHE A 32 -37.96 34.32 11.63
N THR A 33 -38.24 34.97 12.77
CA THR A 33 -38.71 34.41 14.06
C THR A 33 -37.77 33.48 14.81
N THR A 34 -37.34 33.99 15.96
CA THR A 34 -36.79 33.32 17.14
C THR A 34 -37.84 32.46 17.85
N ASN A 35 -37.39 31.36 18.47
CA ASN A 35 -37.57 31.04 19.89
C ASN A 35 -37.48 29.52 20.09
N ASP A 36 -36.60 29.06 20.97
CA ASP A 36 -37.01 28.60 22.30
C ASP A 36 -35.81 28.10 23.12
N ILE A 37 -35.99 28.23 24.45
CA ILE A 37 -35.34 27.54 25.58
C ILE A 37 -34.38 28.41 26.43
N PRO A 38 -34.54 28.41 27.79
CA PRO A 38 -34.47 29.61 28.62
C PRO A 38 -33.31 29.65 29.64
N GLU A 39 -33.12 30.85 30.20
CA GLU A 39 -32.22 31.18 31.31
C GLU A 39 -32.57 30.50 32.64
N ALA A 40 -31.54 30.23 33.45
CA ALA A 40 -31.67 30.13 34.91
C ALA A 40 -30.40 30.60 35.67
N ARG A 41 -30.55 31.77 36.30
CA ARG A 41 -30.20 32.16 37.69
C ARG A 41 -28.74 32.18 38.19
N GLN A 42 -28.26 33.43 38.30
CA GLN A 42 -27.72 34.15 39.48
C GLN A 42 -27.15 33.40 40.71
N GLY A 43 -25.97 33.85 41.15
CA GLY A 43 -25.48 33.77 42.53
C GLY A 43 -24.23 34.65 42.73
N TRP A 44 -24.38 35.75 43.48
CA TRP A 44 -23.34 36.74 43.81
C TRP A 44 -22.53 36.34 45.06
N ILE A 45 -21.31 36.90 45.24
CA ILE A 45 -20.83 37.63 46.46
C ILE A 45 -19.28 37.68 46.56
N THR A 46 -18.72 38.91 46.45
CA THR A 46 -17.56 39.59 47.11
C THR A 46 -16.15 38.93 47.14
N ALA A 47 -14.98 39.58 47.04
CA ALA A 47 -14.48 40.89 47.47
C ALA A 47 -13.12 41.26 46.74
N PRO A 48 -12.19 42.08 47.27
CA PRO A 48 -11.86 43.45 46.88
C PRO A 48 -10.55 43.64 46.06
N ARG A 49 -10.33 44.88 45.59
CA ARG A 49 -9.10 45.40 44.99
C ARG A 49 -7.97 45.51 46.04
N ASP A 50 -6.78 44.99 45.76
CA ASP A 50 -5.52 45.77 45.84
C ASP A 50 -4.36 45.03 45.12
N THR A 51 -3.28 45.78 44.95
CA THR A 51 -2.31 45.84 43.86
C THR A 51 -1.05 44.98 44.04
N ARG A 52 -0.55 44.40 42.93
CA ARG A 52 0.83 44.52 42.38
C ARG A 52 1.12 43.44 41.30
N PRO A 53 2.02 43.71 40.33
CA PRO A 53 2.05 43.01 39.05
C PRO A 53 3.04 41.83 39.05
N ARG A 54 2.62 40.65 38.59
CA ARG A 54 3.51 39.57 38.14
C ARG A 54 2.88 38.78 36.99
N GLU A 55 3.64 38.73 35.89
CA GLU A 55 3.72 37.79 34.75
C GLU A 55 2.47 36.95 34.38
N PRO A 56 2.04 36.93 33.10
CA PRO A 56 0.98 36.02 32.68
C PRO A 56 1.49 34.58 32.61
N ALA A 57 1.15 33.81 33.65
CA ALA A 57 0.96 32.37 33.56
C ALA A 57 -0.21 32.08 32.62
N VAL A 58 0.05 31.36 31.53
CA VAL A 58 -1.01 30.87 30.64
C VAL A 58 -1.67 29.67 31.31
N GLN A 59 -2.91 29.89 31.74
CA GLN A 59 -3.83 28.88 32.26
C GLN A 59 -4.12 27.83 31.19
N LEU A 60 -3.94 26.56 31.56
CA LEU A 60 -4.33 25.38 30.80
C LEU A 60 -5.85 25.41 30.55
N ALA A 61 -6.23 25.46 29.27
CA ALA A 61 -7.59 25.17 28.85
C ALA A 61 -7.90 23.68 29.14
N ARG A 62 -9.13 23.43 29.61
CA ARG A 62 -9.65 22.11 29.97
C ARG A 62 -9.72 21.18 28.74
N GLU A 63 -9.55 19.89 28.98
CA GLU A 63 -9.38 18.79 28.00
C GLU A 63 -10.49 18.60 26.96
N GLU A 64 -11.60 19.35 27.02
CA GLU A 64 -12.74 19.17 26.12
C GLU A 64 -12.76 20.19 24.95
N ASP A 65 -12.05 21.32 25.05
CA ASP A 65 -12.03 22.36 24.00
C ASP A 65 -10.91 22.17 22.96
N VAL A 66 -9.94 21.29 23.21
CA VAL A 66 -8.82 21.03 22.28
C VAL A 66 -9.20 20.02 21.18
N LEU A 67 -10.21 19.17 21.42
CA LEU A 67 -10.73 18.23 20.43
C LEU A 67 -11.45 18.96 19.27
N ALA A 68 -12.18 20.05 19.56
CA ALA A 68 -12.96 20.77 18.56
C ALA A 68 -12.12 21.63 17.58
N VAL A 69 -10.86 21.94 17.90
CA VAL A 69 -9.96 22.75 17.05
C VAL A 69 -9.07 21.87 16.16
N ALA A 70 -8.82 20.62 16.55
CA ALA A 70 -8.07 19.66 15.74
C ALA A 70 -8.91 19.00 14.62
N GLU A 71 -10.23 18.91 14.79
CA GLU A 71 -11.14 18.37 13.76
C GLU A 71 -11.47 19.39 12.65
N ARG A 72 -11.40 20.70 12.95
CA ARG A 72 -11.73 21.76 11.98
C ARG A 72 -10.72 21.96 10.84
N TYR A 73 -9.50 21.44 10.96
CA TYR A 73 -8.49 21.54 9.88
C TYR A 73 -8.43 20.31 8.95
N THR A 74 -9.35 19.36 9.14
CA THR A 74 -9.56 18.22 8.23
C THR A 74 -10.82 18.31 7.36
N GLU A 75 -11.67 19.33 7.56
CA GLU A 75 -12.97 19.45 6.88
C GLU A 75 -13.11 20.63 5.90
N ASP A 76 -12.22 21.62 5.91
CA ASP A 76 -12.27 22.74 4.93
C ASP A 76 -11.64 22.37 3.58
N GLY A 77 -12.34 21.49 2.86
CA GLY A 77 -12.22 21.25 1.44
C GLY A 77 -13.52 20.77 0.79
N ALA A 78 -14.62 20.69 1.57
CA ALA A 78 -15.90 20.14 1.15
C ALA A 78 -17.03 21.16 1.37
N SER A 79 -17.11 22.19 0.52
CA SER A 79 -18.36 22.93 0.28
C SER A 79 -18.25 23.79 -0.97
N ALA A 80 -18.62 23.22 -2.11
CA ALA A 80 -19.20 23.95 -3.24
C ALA A 80 -19.93 22.93 -4.13
N ALA A 81 -21.13 22.55 -3.71
CA ALA A 81 -22.09 21.86 -4.57
C ALA A 81 -22.58 22.85 -5.64
N ALA A 82 -22.23 22.63 -6.90
CA ALA A 82 -22.82 23.34 -8.03
C ALA A 82 -24.15 22.67 -8.40
N ARG A 83 -25.27 23.39 -8.23
CA ARG A 83 -26.56 23.05 -8.83
C ARG A 83 -26.53 23.36 -10.35
N PRO A 84 -27.32 22.66 -11.17
CA PRO A 84 -27.23 22.72 -12.62
C PRO A 84 -27.88 24.01 -13.15
N HIS A 85 -27.14 24.77 -13.95
CA HIS A 85 -27.73 25.82 -14.79
C HIS A 85 -28.07 25.25 -16.16
N HIS A 86 -29.37 25.33 -16.47
CA HIS A 86 -29.92 25.30 -17.82
C HIS A 86 -29.10 26.21 -18.75
N VAL A 87 -28.60 25.65 -19.86
CA VAL A 87 -28.29 26.44 -21.05
C VAL A 87 -29.01 25.80 -22.24
N LYS A 88 -29.82 26.66 -22.87
CA LYS A 88 -30.63 26.43 -24.05
C LYS A 88 -29.76 26.20 -25.29
N ASP A 89 -30.33 25.40 -26.20
CA ASP A 89 -30.22 25.47 -27.66
C ASP A 89 -29.03 26.21 -28.28
N CYS A 90 -28.18 25.44 -28.97
CA CYS A 90 -27.61 25.86 -30.25
C CYS A 90 -27.63 24.66 -31.22
N ARG A 91 -28.65 24.66 -32.07
CA ARG A 91 -28.68 23.91 -33.34
C ARG A 91 -27.78 24.59 -34.37
N SER A 92 -27.42 23.82 -35.42
CA SER A 92 -26.77 24.19 -36.70
C SER A 92 -25.23 24.23 -36.65
N LEU A 93 -24.44 23.52 -37.49
CA LEU A 93 -24.64 22.79 -38.77
C LEU A 93 -23.39 21.88 -39.00
N PRO A 94 -23.31 21.05 -40.07
CA PRO A 94 -22.78 19.69 -40.08
C PRO A 94 -21.34 19.62 -40.63
N TRP A 95 -20.74 18.43 -40.74
CA TRP A 95 -20.06 17.96 -41.97
C TRP A 95 -19.64 16.49 -41.76
N CYS A 96 -20.25 15.61 -42.57
CA CYS A 96 -19.79 14.24 -42.79
C CYS A 96 -18.64 14.24 -43.81
N ARG A 97 -17.60 13.43 -43.61
CA ARG A 97 -17.39 12.18 -44.39
C ARG A 97 -16.12 11.41 -43.97
N PRO A 98 -16.08 10.08 -44.23
CA PRO A 98 -15.06 9.14 -43.75
C PRO A 98 -13.99 8.79 -44.81
N GLY A 99 -12.86 8.22 -44.35
CA GLY A 99 -12.06 7.27 -45.15
C GLY A 99 -10.57 7.58 -45.34
N SER A 100 -9.71 6.71 -44.78
CA SER A 100 -8.43 6.16 -45.31
C SER A 100 -7.63 5.57 -44.13
N ILE A 101 -7.73 4.26 -43.85
CA ILE A 101 -6.85 3.18 -44.35
C ILE A 101 -5.34 3.49 -44.24
N GLY A 102 -4.66 2.72 -43.39
CA GLY A 102 -3.25 2.34 -43.60
C GLY A 102 -2.28 2.65 -42.48
N LEU A 103 -2.13 1.74 -41.51
CA LEU A 103 -0.93 0.87 -41.34
C LEU A 103 -0.95 0.20 -39.96
N CYS A 104 -1.47 -1.03 -39.95
CA CYS A 104 -1.24 -2.01 -38.91
C CYS A 104 0.23 -2.42 -38.92
N THR A 105 0.95 -2.22 -37.82
CA THR A 105 2.23 -2.90 -37.57
C THR A 105 2.06 -3.84 -36.38
N LEU A 106 1.59 -5.04 -36.69
CA LEU A 106 1.70 -6.22 -35.83
C LEU A 106 3.18 -6.58 -35.72
N ARG A 107 3.79 -6.42 -34.53
CA ARG A 107 5.04 -7.10 -34.20
C ARG A 107 4.71 -8.36 -33.41
N HIS A 108 4.85 -9.50 -34.07
CA HIS A 108 4.90 -10.83 -33.48
C HIS A 108 6.03 -10.91 -32.43
N TYR A 109 5.69 -11.38 -31.24
CA TYR A 109 6.66 -11.89 -30.27
C TYR A 109 6.81 -13.40 -30.50
N SER A 110 8.01 -13.80 -30.93
CA SER A 110 8.39 -15.19 -31.14
C SER A 110 8.59 -15.91 -29.81
N GLN A 111 7.91 -17.05 -29.65
CA GLN A 111 8.15 -18.02 -28.59
C GLN A 111 9.52 -18.70 -28.78
N SER A 112 10.37 -18.67 -27.75
CA SER A 112 11.54 -19.53 -27.64
C SER A 112 11.15 -20.90 -27.08
N ARG A 113 11.36 -21.93 -27.90
CA ARG A 113 11.20 -23.35 -27.58
C ARG A 113 12.28 -23.82 -26.61
N ILE A 114 11.89 -24.62 -25.63
CA ILE A 114 12.77 -25.50 -24.85
C ILE A 114 12.80 -26.87 -25.56
N PRO A 115 13.96 -27.51 -25.83
CA PRO A 115 14.02 -28.80 -26.53
C PRO A 115 13.62 -29.95 -25.62
N GLY A 116 12.91 -30.92 -26.21
CA GLY A 116 12.28 -32.03 -25.51
C GLY A 116 13.20 -33.16 -25.05
N ASP A 117 12.59 -34.06 -24.27
CA ASP A 117 13.09 -35.41 -24.09
C ASP A 117 11.96 -36.44 -24.22
N ARG A 118 12.36 -37.64 -24.60
CA ARG A 118 11.65 -38.60 -25.44
C ARG A 118 10.54 -39.39 -24.74
N ARG A 119 9.55 -39.76 -25.57
CA ARG A 119 8.48 -40.74 -25.29
C ARG A 119 9.06 -42.13 -25.01
N LEU A 120 8.58 -42.78 -23.95
CA LEU A 120 8.58 -44.24 -23.82
C LEU A 120 7.13 -44.71 -23.75
N GLY A 121 6.79 -45.63 -24.65
CA GLY A 121 5.43 -46.09 -24.92
C GLY A 121 4.86 -46.99 -23.84
N GLN A 122 3.57 -46.84 -23.57
CA GLN A 122 2.77 -47.80 -22.83
C GLN A 122 2.17 -48.83 -23.80
N ARG A 123 2.49 -50.10 -23.54
CA ARG A 123 1.77 -51.26 -24.07
C ARG A 123 0.56 -51.55 -23.19
N SER A 124 -0.55 -51.83 -23.86
CA SER A 124 -1.85 -52.27 -23.37
C SER A 124 -1.84 -53.73 -22.90
N LEU A 125 -2.69 -54.07 -21.92
CA LEU A 125 -3.43 -55.34 -21.80
C LEU A 125 -4.69 -55.15 -20.87
N PRO A 126 -5.73 -56.01 -20.95
CA PRO A 126 -7.13 -55.60 -20.81
C PRO A 126 -7.95 -56.29 -19.69
N GLY A 127 -9.14 -55.73 -19.41
CA GLY A 127 -10.38 -56.47 -19.12
C GLY A 127 -10.72 -56.78 -17.66
N GLY A 128 -11.96 -56.45 -17.23
CA GLY A 128 -12.57 -57.12 -16.08
C GLY A 128 -13.65 -56.36 -15.30
N ALA A 129 -14.90 -56.59 -15.69
CA ALA A 129 -16.11 -56.71 -14.85
C ALA A 129 -16.76 -55.46 -14.20
N THR A 130 -17.97 -55.21 -14.69
CA THR A 130 -19.09 -54.48 -14.08
C THR A 130 -19.79 -55.30 -12.99
N ARG A 131 -20.13 -54.65 -11.86
CA ARG A 131 -21.21 -54.94 -10.88
C ARG A 131 -21.26 -53.70 -9.98
N GLY A 132 -22.24 -52.81 -10.01
CA GLY A 132 -23.67 -53.04 -9.79
C GLY A 132 -23.97 -52.92 -8.29
N LEU A 133 -24.36 -51.74 -7.78
CA LEU A 133 -25.18 -51.65 -6.57
C LEU A 133 -25.85 -50.29 -6.38
N ARG A 134 -27.13 -50.40 -6.00
CA ARG A 134 -28.14 -49.36 -5.83
C ARG A 134 -27.95 -48.55 -4.55
N VAL A 135 -28.47 -47.34 -4.64
CA VAL A 135 -28.96 -46.41 -3.61
C VAL A 135 -29.37 -47.06 -2.29
N GLY A 136 -28.80 -46.54 -1.18
CA GLY A 136 -29.33 -46.66 0.17
C GLY A 136 -29.32 -45.29 0.86
N ARG A 137 -30.48 -44.81 1.29
CA ARG A 137 -30.65 -43.65 2.19
C ARG A 137 -30.22 -44.02 3.60
N ALA A 138 -29.34 -43.22 4.20
CA ALA A 138 -29.22 -42.97 5.64
C ALA A 138 -28.55 -41.58 5.75
N GLY A 139 -29.14 -40.56 6.38
CA GLY A 139 -29.66 -40.58 7.74
C GLY A 139 -28.50 -40.23 8.68
N GLU A 140 -28.33 -38.93 8.94
CA GLU A 140 -27.68 -38.34 10.12
C GLU A 140 -26.27 -38.82 10.52
N ASN A 141 -25.26 -37.97 10.30
CA ASN A 141 -24.22 -37.59 11.29
C ASN A 141 -23.10 -36.77 10.62
N TRP A 142 -23.35 -35.48 10.35
CA TRP A 142 -22.25 -34.52 10.18
C TRP A 142 -21.94 -33.89 11.54
N ARG A 143 -21.41 -34.68 12.47
CA ARG A 143 -20.72 -34.08 13.61
C ARG A 143 -19.43 -33.47 13.08
N LEU A 144 -19.46 -32.15 12.86
CA LEU A 144 -18.28 -31.29 12.83
C LEU A 144 -17.37 -31.71 13.98
N LYS A 145 -16.26 -32.39 13.67
CA LYS A 145 -15.11 -32.44 14.56
C LYS A 145 -14.45 -31.06 14.53
N SER A 146 -15.15 -30.08 15.10
CA SER A 146 -14.55 -28.84 15.59
C SER A 146 -13.64 -29.18 16.77
N THR A 147 -12.54 -28.45 16.89
CA THR A 147 -11.45 -28.58 17.88
C THR A 147 -10.33 -29.57 17.54
N ALA A 148 -9.77 -29.44 16.33
CA ALA A 148 -8.31 -29.49 16.26
C ALA A 148 -7.81 -28.15 16.81
N ARG A 149 -7.42 -28.12 18.10
CA ARG A 149 -6.55 -27.07 18.61
C ARG A 149 -5.34 -27.04 17.68
N VAL A 150 -5.25 -26.01 16.84
CA VAL A 150 -4.00 -25.65 16.18
C VAL A 150 -2.99 -25.51 17.30
N SER A 151 -2.05 -26.44 17.34
CA SER A 151 -0.93 -26.42 18.27
C SER A 151 -0.19 -25.10 18.10
N LEU A 152 -0.52 -24.15 18.97
CA LEU A 152 0.17 -22.90 19.15
C LEU A 152 1.63 -23.21 19.50
N VAL A 153 2.53 -22.59 18.74
CA VAL A 153 3.95 -22.37 19.05
C VAL A 153 4.86 -23.60 18.93
N SER A 154 5.38 -23.83 17.73
CA SER A 154 6.81 -24.20 17.62
C SER A 154 7.60 -22.97 18.04
N ALA A 155 8.11 -22.97 19.27
CA ALA A 155 8.94 -21.90 19.81
C ALA A 155 10.31 -21.93 19.12
N GLY A 156 10.39 -21.29 17.95
CA GLY A 156 11.68 -20.86 17.41
C GLY A 156 12.41 -19.99 18.43
N LYS A 157 13.74 -19.95 18.36
CA LYS A 157 14.52 -19.14 19.29
C LYS A 157 14.17 -17.66 19.07
N PRO A 158 13.79 -16.91 20.13
CA PRO A 158 13.43 -15.50 19.99
C PRO A 158 14.62 -14.71 19.47
N LEU A 159 14.43 -14.06 18.33
CA LEU A 159 15.42 -13.19 17.69
C LEU A 159 15.39 -11.77 18.26
N ARG A 160 16.55 -11.12 18.27
CA ARG A 160 16.71 -9.69 18.51
C ARG A 160 16.88 -8.95 17.18
N ILE A 161 15.90 -8.14 16.81
CA ILE A 161 15.73 -7.55 15.49
C ILE A 161 15.88 -6.04 15.56
N ALA A 162 16.71 -5.46 14.69
CA ALA A 162 16.70 -4.03 14.43
C ALA A 162 15.75 -3.74 13.25
N TRP A 163 14.59 -3.15 13.52
CA TRP A 163 13.56 -2.86 12.54
C TRP A 163 13.71 -1.44 11.97
N LEU A 164 13.80 -1.33 10.65
CA LEU A 164 13.87 -0.06 9.92
C LEU A 164 12.62 0.08 9.05
N GLY A 165 11.83 1.14 9.19
CA GLY A 165 10.63 1.31 8.36
C GLY A 165 9.86 2.60 8.64
N GLY A 166 8.68 2.71 8.03
CA GLY A 166 7.69 3.74 8.40
C GLY A 166 7.06 3.44 9.76
N ALA A 167 6.61 4.49 10.46
CA ALA A 167 5.94 4.34 11.75
C ALA A 167 4.57 3.62 11.59
N PRO A 168 4.18 2.78 12.56
CA PRO A 168 2.89 2.10 12.56
C PRO A 168 1.72 3.07 12.73
N LEU A 169 0.55 2.73 12.18
CA LEU A 169 -0.72 3.41 12.44
C LEU A 169 -1.83 2.39 12.70
N GLU A 170 -2.95 2.82 13.31
CA GLU A 170 -4.06 1.91 13.64
C GLU A 170 -4.72 1.30 12.40
N THR A 171 -4.87 2.10 11.34
CA THR A 171 -5.53 1.70 10.10
C THR A 171 -4.83 2.26 8.87
N GLY A 172 -5.22 1.77 7.69
CA GLY A 172 -4.72 2.20 6.40
C GLY A 172 -3.75 1.21 5.76
N GLY A 173 -3.22 1.57 4.59
CA GLY A 173 -2.38 0.68 3.76
C GLY A 173 -1.04 0.31 4.41
N ALA A 174 0.05 0.89 3.92
CA ALA A 174 1.39 0.47 4.34
C ALA A 174 1.64 0.61 5.86
N PRO A 175 1.24 1.71 6.55
CA PRO A 175 1.42 1.83 8.00
C PRO A 175 0.59 0.84 8.84
N GLY A 176 -0.61 0.45 8.38
CA GLY A 176 -1.43 -0.56 9.05
C GLY A 176 -0.76 -1.94 8.99
N VAL A 177 -0.18 -2.28 7.83
CA VAL A 177 0.63 -3.51 7.67
C VAL A 177 1.81 -3.56 8.64
N VAL A 178 2.52 -2.43 8.86
CA VAL A 178 3.60 -2.36 9.86
C VAL A 178 3.08 -2.75 11.24
N SER A 179 1.92 -2.25 11.63
CA SER A 179 1.32 -2.54 12.93
C SER A 179 0.98 -4.02 13.09
N GLU A 180 0.42 -4.66 12.07
CA GLU A 180 0.14 -6.11 12.10
C GLU A 180 1.42 -6.95 12.15
N LEU A 181 2.47 -6.56 11.42
CA LEU A 181 3.75 -7.26 11.43
C LEU A 181 4.46 -7.14 12.77
N LEU A 182 4.52 -5.95 13.36
CA LEU A 182 5.16 -5.75 14.67
C LEU A 182 4.42 -6.51 15.77
N ASP A 183 3.09 -6.46 15.78
CA ASP A 183 2.26 -7.20 16.74
C ASP A 183 2.45 -8.71 16.61
N GLY A 184 2.40 -9.25 15.39
CA GLY A 184 2.56 -10.69 15.17
C GLY A 184 3.97 -11.20 15.48
N LEU A 185 5.02 -10.41 15.20
CA LEU A 185 6.38 -10.78 15.58
C LEU A 185 6.63 -10.64 17.10
N ALA A 186 6.07 -9.62 17.75
CA ALA A 186 6.17 -9.43 19.19
C ALA A 186 5.51 -10.58 19.96
N ARG A 187 4.31 -11.02 19.55
CA ARG A 187 3.61 -12.19 20.14
C ARG A 187 4.39 -13.48 20.05
N ARG A 188 5.30 -13.59 19.09
CA ARG A 188 6.18 -14.75 18.90
C ARG A 188 7.47 -14.66 19.73
N GLY A 189 7.60 -13.64 20.57
CA GLY A 189 8.70 -13.47 21.52
C GLY A 189 9.94 -12.78 20.95
N HIS A 190 9.93 -12.33 19.69
CA HIS A 190 11.03 -11.56 19.13
C HIS A 190 11.19 -10.22 19.88
N ARG A 191 12.42 -9.81 20.16
CA ARG A 191 12.72 -8.49 20.73
C ARG A 191 13.06 -7.53 19.59
N ILE A 192 12.32 -6.43 19.45
CA ILE A 192 12.40 -5.57 18.27
C ILE A 192 12.67 -4.12 18.67
N ASP A 193 13.81 -3.61 18.25
CA ASP A 193 14.15 -2.19 18.34
C ASP A 193 13.75 -1.52 17.01
N CYS A 194 12.71 -0.69 17.05
CA CYS A 194 12.10 -0.04 15.91
C CYS A 194 12.66 1.37 15.70
N PHE A 195 13.36 1.60 14.59
CA PHE A 195 14.01 2.87 14.27
C PHE A 195 13.21 3.67 13.25
N PHE A 196 12.67 4.82 13.66
CA PHE A 196 11.81 5.67 12.83
C PHE A 196 12.44 7.05 12.58
N PRO A 197 12.56 7.51 11.31
CA PRO A 197 13.19 8.79 10.98
C PRO A 197 12.33 10.03 11.34
N GLY A 198 11.10 9.83 11.84
CA GLY A 198 10.18 10.91 12.22
C GLY A 198 10.29 11.35 13.69
N SER A 199 9.44 12.30 14.07
CA SER A 199 9.17 12.66 15.47
C SER A 199 7.94 11.90 15.95
N GLY A 200 8.04 11.27 17.13
CA GLY A 200 7.01 10.39 17.66
C GLY A 200 5.69 11.11 17.87
N LYS A 201 4.67 10.73 17.10
CA LYS A 201 3.28 11.00 17.42
C LYS A 201 2.42 9.80 17.02
N TYR A 202 1.57 9.40 17.96
CA TYR A 202 0.54 8.35 17.87
C TYR A 202 1.03 7.00 17.38
N LEU A 203 1.49 6.16 18.33
CA LEU A 203 1.59 4.72 18.15
C LEU A 203 0.24 4.08 18.50
N PRO A 204 -0.15 2.99 17.81
CA PRO A 204 -1.23 2.11 18.27
C PRO A 204 -1.02 1.68 19.73
N ALA A 205 -2.02 1.86 20.60
CA ALA A 205 -1.92 1.56 22.04
C ALA A 205 -1.50 0.09 22.29
N ARG A 206 -2.07 -0.82 21.49
CA ARG A 206 -1.74 -2.26 21.49
C ARG A 206 -0.26 -2.57 21.23
N LEU A 207 0.47 -1.70 20.55
CA LEU A 207 1.90 -1.91 20.28
C LEU A 207 2.78 -1.38 21.43
N THR A 208 2.28 -0.43 22.21
CA THR A 208 3.02 0.14 23.35
C THR A 208 2.94 -0.73 24.61
N GLU A 209 2.03 -1.70 24.65
CA GLU A 209 1.88 -2.66 25.75
C GLU A 209 2.98 -3.75 25.76
N TYR A 210 3.67 -3.96 24.63
CA TYR A 210 4.71 -4.98 24.53
C TYR A 210 6.05 -4.51 25.11
N GLU A 211 6.52 -5.19 26.16
CA GLU A 211 7.86 -4.95 26.72
C GLU A 211 9.01 -5.31 25.76
N ASN A 212 8.75 -6.20 24.79
CA ASN A 212 9.71 -6.63 23.78
C ASN A 212 9.71 -5.74 22.52
N LEU A 213 9.01 -4.60 22.52
CA LEU A 213 9.07 -3.57 21.48
C LEU A 213 9.68 -2.28 22.03
N ALA A 214 10.76 -1.81 21.42
CA ALA A 214 11.35 -0.52 21.71
C ALA A 214 11.17 0.43 20.51
N PHE A 215 10.77 1.68 20.77
CA PHE A 215 10.54 2.68 19.73
C PHE A 215 11.62 3.77 19.81
N ILE A 216 12.48 3.85 18.79
CA ILE A 216 13.61 4.77 18.70
C ILE A 216 13.36 5.78 17.59
N TRP A 217 13.34 7.06 17.96
CA TRP A 217 13.05 8.16 17.05
C TRP A 217 14.32 8.90 16.64
N GLY A 218 14.46 9.16 15.34
CA GLY A 218 15.58 9.92 14.78
C GLY A 218 15.49 11.43 14.98
N ALA A 219 14.42 11.88 15.64
CA ALA A 219 14.03 13.25 15.99
C ALA A 219 14.49 14.31 14.97
N SER A 220 13.57 14.78 14.13
CA SER A 220 13.68 16.11 13.53
C SER A 220 12.68 17.05 14.20
N THR A 221 13.10 18.26 14.52
CA THR A 221 12.24 19.39 14.90
C THR A 221 11.52 19.99 13.69
N TRP A 222 11.48 19.26 12.56
CA TRP A 222 10.94 19.75 11.30
C TRP A 222 9.43 19.90 11.39
N ARG A 223 8.94 21.08 11.01
CA ARG A 223 7.51 21.42 11.03
C ARG A 223 7.07 21.76 9.61
N TRP A 224 5.90 21.25 9.22
CA TRP A 224 5.22 21.67 8.00
C TRP A 224 4.83 23.15 8.07
N ASN A 225 4.65 23.78 6.91
CA ASN A 225 4.21 25.18 6.77
C ASN A 225 5.14 26.23 7.40
N GLN A 226 6.44 25.94 7.47
CA GLN A 226 7.47 26.92 7.84
C GLN A 226 8.03 27.61 6.59
N TRP A 227 8.83 28.67 6.75
CA TRP A 227 9.44 29.42 5.64
C TRP A 227 10.19 28.52 4.64
N TYR A 228 10.77 27.41 5.13
CA TYR A 228 11.46 26.39 4.35
C TYR A 228 10.54 25.30 3.74
N SER A 229 9.23 25.35 3.96
CA SER A 229 8.25 24.32 3.58
C SER A 229 6.90 24.94 3.15
N ARG A 230 6.93 26.06 2.43
CA ARG A 230 5.71 26.81 2.01
C ARG A 230 5.04 26.27 0.74
N THR A 231 5.79 25.58 -0.11
CA THR A 231 5.29 25.00 -1.38
C THR A 231 5.44 23.49 -1.37
N LYS A 232 4.64 22.76 -2.16
CA LYS A 232 4.76 21.28 -2.28
C LYS A 232 6.19 20.83 -2.60
N ILE A 233 6.88 21.58 -3.46
CA ILE A 233 8.27 21.29 -3.88
C ILE A 233 9.28 21.59 -2.77
N THR A 234 9.23 22.76 -2.14
CA THR A 234 10.15 23.11 -1.04
C THR A 234 9.96 22.19 0.16
N THR A 235 8.72 21.82 0.44
CA THR A 235 8.36 20.83 1.46
C THR A 235 8.95 19.45 1.17
N PHE A 236 8.91 19.02 -0.09
CA PHE A 236 9.52 17.77 -0.51
C PHE A 236 11.05 17.81 -0.40
N ALA A 237 11.69 18.86 -0.92
CA ALA A 237 13.13 19.02 -0.90
C ALA A 237 13.68 19.09 0.53
N THR A 238 13.04 19.88 1.40
CA THR A 238 13.42 19.94 2.81
C THR A 238 13.12 18.63 3.51
N GLY A 239 11.96 18.01 3.29
CA GLY A 239 11.64 16.68 3.80
C GLY A 239 12.68 15.62 3.46
N LEU A 240 13.25 15.64 2.25
CA LEU A 240 14.35 14.75 1.85
C LEU A 240 15.62 15.01 2.68
N LEU A 241 16.01 16.26 2.85
CA LEU A 241 17.17 16.65 3.66
C LEU A 241 16.99 16.21 5.12
N PHE A 242 15.82 16.45 5.71
CA PHE A 242 15.54 16.05 7.09
C PHE A 242 15.53 14.54 7.27
N ARG A 243 14.97 13.79 6.32
CA ARG A 243 15.04 12.32 6.32
C ARG A 243 16.48 11.83 6.22
N ALA A 244 17.34 12.51 5.46
CA ALA A 244 18.75 12.18 5.38
C ALA A 244 19.47 12.41 6.73
N VAL A 245 19.21 13.54 7.40
CA VAL A 245 19.79 13.84 8.73
C VAL A 245 19.31 12.84 9.79
N ALA A 246 18.00 12.60 9.88
CA ALA A 246 17.43 11.60 10.78
C ALA A 246 18.01 10.21 10.48
N SER A 247 18.24 9.90 9.21
CA SER A 247 18.87 8.65 8.82
C SER A 247 20.30 8.50 9.32
N VAL A 248 21.11 9.55 9.29
CA VAL A 248 22.48 9.51 9.83
C VAL A 248 22.47 9.30 11.34
N ARG A 249 21.55 9.95 12.06
CA ARG A 249 21.40 9.78 13.52
C ARG A 249 21.01 8.35 13.88
N LEU A 250 19.99 7.80 13.23
CA LEU A 250 19.54 6.44 13.46
C LEU A 250 20.63 5.41 13.16
N ARG A 251 21.43 5.61 12.11
CA ARG A 251 22.60 4.74 11.83
C ARG A 251 23.58 4.67 13.01
N ARG A 252 23.89 5.81 13.63
CA ARG A 252 24.80 5.86 14.79
C ARG A 252 24.19 5.12 15.98
N GLU A 253 22.89 5.30 16.20
CA GLU A 253 22.18 4.63 17.30
C GLU A 253 22.12 3.10 17.10
N ILE A 254 21.91 2.63 15.86
CA ILE A 254 21.97 1.19 15.56
C ILE A 254 23.35 0.62 15.87
N VAL A 255 24.44 1.30 15.46
CA VAL A 255 25.83 0.87 15.76
C VAL A 255 26.06 0.80 17.27
N LYS A 256 25.68 1.86 17.99
CA LYS A 256 25.85 1.95 19.45
C LYS A 256 25.13 0.80 20.16
N ARG A 257 23.85 0.57 19.83
CA ARG A 257 23.05 -0.49 20.44
C ARG A 257 23.56 -1.87 20.08
N HIS A 258 23.96 -2.09 18.82
CA HIS A 258 24.54 -3.37 18.38
C HIS A 258 25.83 -3.71 19.13
N ALA A 259 26.65 -2.70 19.47
CA ALA A 259 27.85 -2.91 20.26
C ALA A 259 27.57 -3.27 21.72
N GLN A 260 26.48 -2.73 22.30
CA GLN A 260 26.09 -3.00 23.70
C GLN A 260 25.37 -4.35 23.84
N ASN A 261 24.45 -4.62 22.92
CA ASN A 261 23.69 -5.85 22.83
C ASN A 261 23.59 -6.19 21.34
N PRO A 262 24.21 -7.25 20.82
CA PRO A 262 24.14 -7.56 19.41
C PRO A 262 22.71 -7.83 18.92
N TYR A 263 22.46 -7.54 17.65
CA TYR A 263 21.24 -7.93 16.95
C TYR A 263 21.53 -9.22 16.21
N ASP A 264 20.51 -10.03 15.96
CA ASP A 264 20.64 -11.22 15.11
C ASP A 264 20.55 -10.85 13.63
N LEU A 265 19.73 -9.84 13.31
CA LEU A 265 19.54 -9.35 11.94
C LEU A 265 19.01 -7.91 11.94
N ILE A 266 19.11 -7.26 10.78
CA ILE A 266 18.39 -6.01 10.47
C ILE A 266 17.23 -6.32 9.54
N TYR A 267 16.04 -5.86 9.92
CA TYR A 267 14.83 -6.00 9.13
C TYR A 267 14.42 -4.64 8.56
N GLN A 268 14.54 -4.48 7.24
CA GLN A 268 14.20 -3.25 6.55
C GLN A 268 12.85 -3.39 5.81
N ASN A 269 11.83 -2.69 6.29
CA ASN A 269 10.48 -2.73 5.77
C ASN A 269 10.16 -1.52 4.86
N GLN A 270 9.33 -1.74 3.85
CA GLN A 270 8.78 -0.77 2.89
C GLN A 270 9.82 -0.12 1.98
N THR A 271 10.54 0.88 2.48
CA THR A 271 11.39 1.74 1.65
C THR A 271 12.85 1.31 1.74
N ILE A 272 13.28 0.47 0.79
CA ILE A 272 14.68 0.01 0.71
C ILE A 272 15.66 1.11 0.24
N GLU A 273 15.13 2.23 -0.27
CA GLU A 273 15.93 3.44 -0.55
C GLU A 273 16.22 4.26 0.72
N SER A 274 15.45 4.07 1.79
CA SER A 274 15.59 4.78 3.06
C SER A 274 16.73 4.18 3.88
N LEU A 275 17.37 4.97 4.74
CA LEU A 275 18.25 4.48 5.81
C LEU A 275 19.30 3.45 5.36
N GLY A 276 20.37 3.90 4.71
CA GLY A 276 21.51 3.01 4.45
C GLY A 276 22.11 2.42 5.73
N VAL A 277 22.09 1.11 5.90
CA VAL A 277 22.77 0.46 7.03
C VAL A 277 24.30 0.61 6.89
N PRO A 278 25.04 0.93 7.97
CA PRO A 278 26.50 0.99 7.95
C PRO A 278 27.12 -0.34 7.49
N ALA A 279 28.12 -0.26 6.60
CA ALA A 279 28.78 -1.45 6.06
C ALA A 279 29.48 -2.29 7.14
N SER A 280 29.90 -1.68 8.25
CA SER A 280 30.47 -2.39 9.40
C SER A 280 29.51 -3.40 10.01
N ILE A 281 28.23 -3.04 10.15
CA ILE A 281 27.20 -3.94 10.70
C ILE A 281 26.80 -5.00 9.67
N LEU A 282 26.69 -4.62 8.40
CA LEU A 282 26.34 -5.57 7.33
C LEU A 282 27.38 -6.67 7.11
N ARG A 283 28.59 -6.55 7.68
CA ARG A 283 29.59 -7.61 7.71
C ARG A 283 29.37 -8.61 8.83
N SER A 284 28.71 -8.22 9.93
CA SER A 284 28.50 -9.07 11.10
C SER A 284 27.13 -9.74 11.11
N ILE A 285 26.10 -9.11 10.55
CA ILE A 285 24.72 -9.61 10.60
C ILE A 285 23.99 -9.45 9.27
N PRO A 286 23.05 -10.36 8.94
CA PRO A 286 22.30 -10.31 7.70
C PRO A 286 21.32 -9.12 7.65
N LEU A 287 21.14 -8.57 6.46
CA LEU A 287 20.10 -7.59 6.14
C LEU A 287 18.95 -8.28 5.42
N VAL A 288 17.78 -8.28 6.04
CA VAL A 288 16.53 -8.72 5.44
C VAL A 288 15.78 -7.50 4.95
N ALA A 289 15.34 -7.50 3.70
CA ALA A 289 14.52 -6.43 3.15
C ALA A 289 13.15 -6.93 2.72
N ARG A 290 12.11 -6.18 3.07
CA ARG A 290 10.72 -6.39 2.64
C ARG A 290 10.20 -5.12 1.97
N PRO A 291 10.49 -4.90 0.68
CA PRO A 291 10.01 -3.72 -0.02
C PRO A 291 8.50 -3.79 -0.27
N ASP A 292 7.83 -2.65 -0.16
CA ASP A 292 6.42 -2.47 -0.53
C ASP A 292 6.24 -1.77 -1.89
N SER A 293 7.35 -1.33 -2.48
CA SER A 293 7.38 -0.62 -3.75
C SER A 293 8.60 -1.01 -4.57
N HIS A 294 8.40 -0.98 -5.89
CA HIS A 294 9.41 -1.31 -6.88
C HIS A 294 9.45 -0.19 -7.91
N GLN A 295 10.49 0.63 -7.83
CA GLN A 295 10.55 1.92 -8.49
C GLN A 295 10.79 1.78 -10.00
N ALA A 296 11.54 0.76 -10.44
CA ALA A 296 11.73 0.51 -11.87
C ALA A 296 10.41 0.12 -12.54
N GLY A 297 9.64 -0.78 -11.91
CA GLY A 297 8.31 -1.14 -12.37
C GLY A 297 7.36 0.06 -12.45
N GLU A 298 7.27 0.88 -11.39
CA GLU A 298 6.41 2.07 -11.43
C GLU A 298 6.87 3.09 -12.49
N LEU A 299 8.18 3.28 -12.68
CA LEU A 299 8.72 4.19 -13.70
C LEU A 299 8.41 3.70 -15.12
N ARG A 300 8.59 2.40 -15.36
CA ARG A 300 8.27 1.77 -16.65
C ARG A 300 6.82 2.03 -17.04
N TRP A 301 5.89 1.82 -16.11
CA TRP A 301 4.46 2.07 -16.35
C TRP A 301 4.13 3.54 -16.54
N LEU A 302 4.75 4.44 -15.77
CA LEU A 302 4.60 5.88 -16.00
C LEU A 302 5.02 6.25 -17.43
N ILE A 303 6.15 5.73 -17.91
CA ILE A 303 6.67 6.02 -19.27
C ILE A 303 5.77 5.40 -20.34
N ALA A 304 5.31 4.17 -20.15
CA ALA A 304 4.42 3.47 -21.08
C ALA A 304 3.12 4.26 -21.30
N GLU A 305 2.53 4.78 -20.23
CA GLU A 305 1.26 5.51 -20.26
C GLU A 305 1.42 7.04 -20.32
N ARG A 306 2.53 7.53 -20.90
CA ARG A 306 2.80 8.98 -20.99
C ARG A 306 1.68 9.76 -21.67
N ARG A 307 0.96 9.14 -22.62
CA ARG A 307 -0.15 9.77 -23.34
C ARG A 307 -1.31 10.06 -22.41
N LEU A 308 -1.68 9.09 -21.57
CA LEU A 308 -2.71 9.27 -20.54
C LEU A 308 -2.23 10.29 -19.50
N ALA A 309 -0.95 10.25 -19.10
CA ALA A 309 -0.39 11.25 -18.20
C ALA A 309 -0.50 12.69 -18.75
N PHE A 310 -0.24 12.90 -20.04
CA PHE A 310 -0.37 14.22 -20.66
C PHE A 310 -1.81 14.69 -20.83
N ARG A 311 -2.80 13.78 -20.84
CA ARG A 311 -4.23 14.15 -20.83
C ARG A 311 -4.67 14.65 -19.46
N CYS A 312 -4.15 14.06 -18.39
CA CYS A 312 -4.64 14.34 -17.04
C CYS A 312 -3.95 15.52 -16.37
N GLN A 313 -2.64 15.67 -16.58
CA GLN A 313 -1.80 16.60 -15.83
C GLN A 313 -0.83 17.39 -16.74
N PRO A 314 -0.33 18.55 -16.27
CA PRO A 314 0.67 19.32 -17.01
C PRO A 314 1.93 18.50 -17.32
N ARG A 315 2.49 18.69 -18.53
CA ARG A 315 3.66 17.92 -19.00
C ARG A 315 4.87 18.03 -18.06
N TYR A 316 5.10 19.17 -17.43
CA TYR A 316 6.22 19.34 -16.50
C TYR A 316 6.12 18.41 -15.28
N ASN A 317 4.91 18.12 -14.78
CA ASN A 317 4.71 17.17 -13.67
C ASN A 317 5.21 15.78 -14.05
N PHE A 318 4.89 15.33 -15.27
CA PHE A 318 5.37 14.05 -15.77
C PHE A 318 6.90 13.97 -15.73
N PHE A 319 7.61 14.98 -16.27
CA PHE A 319 9.07 14.98 -16.28
C PHE A 319 9.68 15.03 -14.88
N VAL A 320 9.11 15.82 -13.98
CA VAL A 320 9.56 15.89 -12.58
C VAL A 320 9.37 14.55 -11.87
N VAL A 321 8.20 13.92 -12.00
CA VAL A 321 7.91 12.62 -11.39
C VAL A 321 8.79 11.53 -11.97
N ALA A 322 8.95 11.49 -13.30
CA ALA A 322 9.82 10.54 -13.98
C ALA A 322 11.28 10.68 -13.51
N ALA A 323 11.78 11.91 -13.35
CA ALA A 323 13.13 12.16 -12.83
C ALA A 323 13.30 11.67 -11.39
N ILE A 324 12.34 11.96 -10.50
CA ILE A 324 12.35 11.47 -9.11
C ILE A 324 12.37 9.94 -9.09
N MET A 325 11.52 9.30 -9.89
CA MET A 325 11.42 7.84 -9.95
C MET A 325 12.67 7.20 -10.56
N ALA A 326 13.31 7.84 -11.54
CA ALA A 326 14.58 7.39 -12.11
C ALA A 326 15.71 7.40 -11.05
N VAL A 327 15.82 8.49 -10.28
CA VAL A 327 16.79 8.58 -9.17
C VAL A 327 16.50 7.50 -8.13
N ARG A 328 15.24 7.33 -7.72
CA ARG A 328 14.85 6.30 -6.75
C ARG A 328 15.14 4.88 -7.27
N THR A 329 14.90 4.64 -8.56
CA THR A 329 15.23 3.37 -9.23
C THR A 329 16.72 3.07 -9.14
N LEU A 330 17.59 4.04 -9.42
CA LEU A 330 19.04 3.87 -9.31
C LEU A 330 19.46 3.59 -7.87
N VAL A 331 18.92 4.33 -6.89
CA VAL A 331 19.20 4.11 -5.47
C VAL A 331 18.75 2.71 -5.05
N GLN A 332 17.55 2.30 -5.44
CA GLN A 332 16.99 0.98 -5.16
C GLN A 332 17.88 -0.14 -5.71
N ALA A 333 18.31 -0.02 -6.97
CA ALA A 333 19.19 -0.99 -7.65
C ALA A 333 20.57 -1.13 -6.99
N VAL A 334 21.11 -0.06 -6.40
CA VAL A 334 22.39 -0.12 -5.67
C VAL A 334 22.20 -0.72 -4.27
N ARG A 335 21.11 -0.35 -3.57
CA ARG A 335 20.87 -0.76 -2.18
C ARG A 335 20.52 -2.23 -2.07
N ILE A 336 19.71 -2.75 -2.99
CA ILE A 336 19.25 -4.13 -2.96
C ILE A 336 20.40 -5.15 -3.03
N ARG A 337 21.56 -4.79 -3.61
CA ARG A 337 22.75 -5.66 -3.66
C ARG A 337 23.32 -6.03 -2.29
N LYS A 338 23.00 -5.25 -1.24
CA LYS A 338 23.46 -5.49 0.13
C LYS A 338 22.52 -6.39 0.94
N VAL A 339 21.36 -6.73 0.37
CA VAL A 339 20.34 -7.53 1.03
C VAL A 339 20.75 -9.00 1.00
N THR A 340 20.72 -9.65 2.17
CA THR A 340 21.00 -11.08 2.31
C THR A 340 19.79 -11.92 1.93
N LEU A 341 18.59 -11.49 2.35
CA LEU A 341 17.31 -12.12 2.05
C LEU A 341 16.26 -11.06 1.70
N LEU A 342 15.58 -11.25 0.57
CA LEU A 342 14.48 -10.42 0.13
C LEU A 342 13.15 -11.12 0.38
N ILE A 343 12.31 -10.54 1.24
CA ILE A 343 10.93 -10.99 1.44
C ILE A 343 10.03 -10.23 0.46
N CYS A 344 9.58 -10.92 -0.58
CA CYS A 344 8.72 -10.37 -1.62
C CYS A 344 7.25 -10.58 -1.24
N ILE A 345 6.43 -9.56 -1.43
CA ILE A 345 5.00 -9.58 -1.08
C ILE A 345 4.10 -10.40 -2.03
N SER A 346 4.64 -10.78 -3.20
CA SER A 346 4.02 -11.70 -4.16
C SER A 346 5.09 -12.25 -5.11
N SER A 347 4.75 -13.31 -5.85
CA SER A 347 5.63 -13.92 -6.85
C SER A 347 5.80 -13.02 -8.08
N VAL A 348 4.74 -12.36 -8.54
CA VAL A 348 4.78 -11.33 -9.61
C VAL A 348 5.76 -10.23 -9.22
N PHE A 349 5.66 -9.71 -7.99
CA PHE A 349 6.58 -8.69 -7.50
C PHE A 349 8.03 -9.18 -7.39
N ARG A 350 8.24 -10.41 -6.91
CA ARG A 350 9.57 -11.05 -6.88
C ARG A 350 10.17 -11.09 -8.28
N ASP A 351 9.41 -11.56 -9.26
CA ASP A 351 9.90 -11.80 -10.61
C ASP A 351 10.26 -10.48 -11.30
N HIS A 352 9.45 -9.43 -11.12
CA HIS A 352 9.77 -8.07 -11.56
C HIS A 352 11.05 -7.53 -10.91
N ILE A 353 11.24 -7.68 -9.59
CA ILE A 353 12.46 -7.22 -8.90
C ILE A 353 13.70 -8.01 -9.31
N VAL A 354 13.58 -9.34 -9.39
CA VAL A 354 14.67 -10.23 -9.81
C VAL A 354 15.13 -9.87 -11.21
N HIS A 355 14.18 -9.64 -12.13
CA HIS A 355 14.47 -9.20 -13.49
C HIS A 355 15.12 -7.81 -13.52
N ASP A 356 14.46 -6.79 -12.96
CA ASP A 356 14.86 -5.39 -13.13
C ASP A 356 16.14 -5.03 -12.37
N TYR A 357 16.38 -5.67 -11.21
CA TYR A 357 17.58 -5.43 -10.40
C TYR A 357 18.62 -6.55 -10.47
N ARG A 358 18.37 -7.61 -11.25
CA ARG A 358 19.24 -8.78 -11.36
C ARG A 358 19.56 -9.39 -9.99
N PHE A 359 18.58 -9.36 -9.09
CA PHE A 359 18.74 -9.91 -7.74
C PHE A 359 18.61 -11.44 -7.78
N SER A 360 19.36 -12.14 -6.93
CA SER A 360 19.37 -13.61 -6.95
C SER A 360 18.02 -14.18 -6.48
N HIS A 361 17.36 -14.96 -7.33
CA HIS A 361 16.10 -15.64 -7.01
C HIS A 361 16.23 -16.54 -5.77
N ALA A 362 17.35 -17.24 -5.61
CA ALA A 362 17.64 -18.09 -4.45
C ALA A 362 17.76 -17.33 -3.11
N LYS A 363 17.87 -16.00 -3.14
CA LYS A 363 17.87 -15.12 -1.97
C LYS A 363 16.52 -14.43 -1.76
N THR A 364 15.45 -14.99 -2.30
CA THR A 364 14.10 -14.45 -2.17
C THR A 364 13.18 -15.46 -1.49
N VAL A 365 12.18 -14.95 -0.78
CA VAL A 365 11.04 -15.72 -0.29
C VAL A 365 9.78 -14.91 -0.56
N VAL A 366 8.67 -15.58 -0.91
CA VAL A 366 7.38 -14.91 -1.15
C VAL A 366 6.52 -15.05 0.09
N ILE A 367 6.21 -13.91 0.73
CA ILE A 367 5.34 -13.84 1.90
C ILE A 367 4.45 -12.60 1.77
N THR A 368 3.15 -12.82 1.60
CA THR A 368 2.13 -11.78 1.41
C THR A 368 1.96 -10.87 2.62
N ASN A 369 1.18 -9.79 2.46
CA ASN A 369 0.85 -8.89 3.57
C ASN A 369 -0.19 -9.52 4.52
N PRO A 370 -0.15 -9.17 5.81
CA PRO A 370 -1.21 -9.53 6.75
C PRO A 370 -2.41 -8.59 6.63
N VAL A 371 -3.59 -9.07 7.00
CA VAL A 371 -4.80 -8.26 7.20
C VAL A 371 -5.36 -8.47 8.61
N ARG A 372 -5.88 -7.40 9.21
CA ARG A 372 -6.59 -7.46 10.50
C ARG A 372 -8.02 -7.94 10.27
N LEU A 373 -8.23 -9.24 10.40
CA LEU A 373 -9.50 -9.93 10.14
C LEU A 373 -10.66 -9.41 11.00
N GLU A 374 -10.36 -8.95 12.22
CA GLU A 374 -11.33 -8.46 13.20
C GLU A 374 -11.97 -7.13 12.77
N ARG A 375 -11.38 -6.41 11.82
CA ARG A 375 -11.98 -5.18 11.25
C ARG A 375 -13.15 -5.46 10.32
N PHE A 376 -13.34 -6.71 9.91
CA PHE A 376 -14.31 -7.11 8.90
C PHE A 376 -15.20 -8.20 9.47
N ALA A 377 -16.50 -7.94 9.58
CA ALA A 377 -17.46 -8.85 10.23
C ALA A 377 -17.72 -10.16 9.44
N GLY A 378 -17.24 -10.25 8.19
CA GLY A 378 -17.57 -11.33 7.27
C GLY A 378 -19.03 -11.20 6.82
N SER A 379 -19.25 -10.76 5.58
CA SER A 379 -20.59 -10.49 5.08
C SER A 379 -21.37 -11.79 4.82
N ARG A 380 -22.63 -11.85 5.27
CA ARG A 380 -23.59 -12.94 4.95
C ARG A 380 -24.84 -12.42 4.28
N LYS A 381 -24.81 -11.17 3.82
CA LYS A 381 -25.97 -10.49 3.26
C LYS A 381 -26.38 -11.12 1.91
N PRO A 382 -27.66 -11.00 1.53
CA PRO A 382 -28.09 -11.24 0.15
C PRO A 382 -27.38 -10.28 -0.81
N LEU A 383 -27.34 -10.63 -2.09
CA LEU A 383 -26.81 -9.75 -3.14
C LEU A 383 -27.59 -8.42 -3.15
N ALA A 384 -26.91 -7.29 -3.40
CA ALA A 384 -27.63 -6.04 -3.56
C ALA A 384 -28.46 -6.04 -4.86
N GLU A 385 -29.49 -5.19 -4.88
CA GLU A 385 -30.35 -4.96 -6.05
C GLU A 385 -30.29 -3.47 -6.42
N PRO A 386 -29.54 -3.08 -7.48
CA PRO A 386 -28.61 -3.92 -8.26
C PRO A 386 -27.30 -4.24 -7.50
N PRO A 387 -26.55 -5.29 -7.92
CA PRO A 387 -25.27 -5.66 -7.32
C PRO A 387 -24.24 -4.53 -7.35
N LEU A 388 -23.47 -4.38 -6.27
CA LEU A 388 -22.43 -3.36 -6.16
C LEU A 388 -21.03 -3.91 -6.44
N VAL A 389 -20.41 -3.45 -7.53
CA VAL A 389 -19.00 -3.66 -7.86
C VAL A 389 -18.19 -2.49 -7.32
N LEU A 390 -17.39 -2.74 -6.28
CA LEU A 390 -16.51 -1.72 -5.68
C LEU A 390 -15.13 -1.74 -6.35
N VAL A 391 -14.60 -0.57 -6.66
CA VAL A 391 -13.24 -0.36 -7.18
C VAL A 391 -12.44 0.48 -6.17
N PRO A 392 -11.91 -0.15 -5.11
CA PRO A 392 -11.10 0.53 -4.11
C PRO A 392 -9.65 0.70 -4.61
N THR A 393 -9.30 1.91 -5.04
CA THR A 393 -7.99 2.15 -5.66
C THR A 393 -7.44 3.55 -5.44
N ARG A 394 -6.12 3.67 -5.36
CA ARG A 394 -5.47 4.98 -5.53
C ARG A 394 -5.66 5.42 -6.98
N VAL A 395 -5.92 6.70 -7.20
CA VAL A 395 -6.05 7.26 -8.56
C VAL A 395 -4.63 7.45 -9.13
N SER A 396 -4.11 6.42 -9.79
CA SER A 396 -2.77 6.38 -10.41
C SER A 396 -2.79 5.62 -11.74
N MET A 397 -1.96 6.00 -12.72
CA MET A 397 -1.85 5.35 -14.04
C MET A 397 -1.82 3.82 -14.00
N ARG A 398 -0.97 3.23 -13.16
CA ARG A 398 -0.81 1.76 -13.07
C ARG A 398 -2.05 0.99 -12.58
N LYS A 399 -3.13 1.68 -12.20
CA LYS A 399 -4.34 1.07 -11.65
C LYS A 399 -5.40 0.76 -12.70
N GLY A 400 -5.14 1.09 -13.97
CA GLY A 400 -6.02 0.78 -15.10
C GLY A 400 -7.38 1.45 -14.97
N LEU A 401 -7.41 2.75 -14.66
CA LEU A 401 -8.68 3.47 -14.47
C LEU A 401 -9.46 3.57 -15.78
N GLU A 402 -8.75 3.68 -16.90
CA GLU A 402 -9.28 3.61 -18.25
C GLU A 402 -9.97 2.27 -18.53
N ASP A 403 -9.40 1.15 -18.06
CA ASP A 403 -10.04 -0.16 -18.15
C ASP A 403 -11.30 -0.20 -17.27
N VAL A 404 -11.29 0.40 -16.07
CA VAL A 404 -12.47 0.44 -15.18
C VAL A 404 -13.63 1.19 -15.85
N VAL A 405 -13.34 2.34 -16.47
CA VAL A 405 -14.33 3.12 -17.21
C VAL A 405 -14.91 2.31 -18.37
N GLU A 406 -14.03 1.62 -19.10
CA GLU A 406 -14.43 0.81 -20.24
C GLU A 406 -15.24 -0.42 -19.83
N VAL A 407 -14.87 -1.08 -18.73
CA VAL A 407 -15.65 -2.17 -18.13
C VAL A 407 -17.05 -1.68 -17.72
N ALA A 408 -17.15 -0.52 -17.06
CA ALA A 408 -18.44 0.02 -16.65
C ALA A 408 -19.37 0.29 -17.85
N ARG A 409 -18.81 0.85 -18.93
CA ARG A 409 -19.53 1.11 -20.17
C ARG A 409 -19.95 -0.17 -20.89
N MET A 410 -19.07 -1.16 -20.94
CA MET A 410 -19.39 -2.46 -21.53
C MET A 410 -20.49 -3.19 -20.77
N LEU A 411 -20.47 -3.15 -19.42
CA LEU A 411 -21.54 -3.74 -18.59
C LEU A 411 -22.90 -3.07 -18.87
N ARG A 412 -22.91 -1.75 -19.05
CA ARG A 412 -24.12 -1.00 -19.45
C ARG A 412 -24.59 -1.39 -20.85
N GLU A 413 -23.70 -1.44 -21.84
CA GLU A 413 -24.03 -1.79 -23.23
C GLU A 413 -24.56 -3.23 -23.36
N ARG A 414 -24.10 -4.14 -22.50
CA ARG A 414 -24.59 -5.52 -22.39
C ARG A 414 -25.86 -5.65 -21.54
N ALA A 415 -26.41 -4.54 -21.04
CA ALA A 415 -27.56 -4.51 -20.15
C ALA A 415 -27.40 -5.38 -18.89
N ILE A 416 -26.16 -5.50 -18.37
CA ILE A 416 -25.91 -6.15 -17.09
C ILE A 416 -26.26 -5.16 -15.97
N ASP A 417 -27.31 -5.48 -15.22
CA ASP A 417 -27.77 -4.65 -14.10
C ASP A 417 -26.78 -4.71 -12.93
N VAL A 418 -25.87 -3.73 -12.85
CA VAL A 418 -24.87 -3.56 -11.79
C VAL A 418 -24.61 -2.08 -11.52
N ARG A 419 -24.16 -1.74 -10.31
CA ARG A 419 -23.56 -0.44 -10.00
C ARG A 419 -22.06 -0.57 -9.79
N VAL A 420 -21.28 0.29 -10.43
CA VAL A 420 -19.82 0.39 -10.24
C VAL A 420 -19.50 1.60 -9.40
N ARG A 421 -18.86 1.40 -8.24
CA ARG A 421 -18.46 2.50 -7.35
C ARG A 421 -16.94 2.54 -7.24
N VAL A 422 -16.34 3.62 -7.74
CA VAL A 422 -14.89 3.86 -7.64
C VAL A 422 -14.61 4.71 -6.41
N ILE A 423 -13.75 4.21 -5.50
CA ILE A 423 -13.34 4.96 -4.31
C ILE A 423 -11.82 5.04 -4.19
N GLY A 424 -11.35 6.16 -3.65
CA GLY A 424 -9.96 6.52 -3.46
C GLY A 424 -9.64 7.85 -4.12
N GLY A 425 -8.40 8.33 -3.95
CA GLY A 425 -8.03 9.66 -4.41
C GLY A 425 -6.66 9.72 -5.07
N PRO A 426 -6.33 10.87 -5.66
CA PRO A 426 -5.04 11.10 -6.29
C PRO A 426 -3.91 11.10 -5.26
N SER A 427 -2.69 10.98 -5.75
CA SER A 427 -1.48 11.14 -4.94
C SER A 427 -1.01 12.60 -4.98
N THR A 428 -0.07 12.96 -4.11
CA THR A 428 0.49 14.33 -4.08
C THR A 428 1.07 14.79 -5.41
N TRP A 429 1.61 13.86 -6.21
CA TRP A 429 2.38 14.13 -7.43
C TRP A 429 1.70 13.64 -8.71
N SER A 430 0.51 13.05 -8.58
CA SER A 430 -0.17 12.47 -9.73
C SER A 430 -1.66 12.47 -9.47
N ASP A 431 -2.35 13.20 -10.35
CA ASP A 431 -3.80 13.30 -10.36
C ASP A 431 -4.31 12.84 -11.73
N TYR A 432 -5.04 11.74 -11.69
CA TYR A 432 -5.63 11.11 -12.87
C TYR A 432 -7.14 10.97 -12.72
N THR A 433 -7.74 11.78 -11.83
CA THR A 433 -9.19 11.79 -11.60
C THR A 433 -9.95 12.12 -12.88
N LYS A 434 -9.37 12.93 -13.78
CA LYS A 434 -9.92 13.21 -15.11
C LYS A 434 -10.21 11.97 -15.97
N LEU A 435 -9.56 10.82 -15.73
CA LEU A 435 -9.92 9.59 -16.45
C LEU A 435 -11.30 9.09 -16.03
N LEU A 436 -11.75 9.42 -14.82
CA LEU A 436 -13.04 9.02 -14.28
C LEU A 436 -14.18 9.95 -14.72
N ASP A 437 -13.87 11.08 -15.36
CA ASP A 437 -14.89 11.97 -15.96
C ASP A 437 -15.67 11.23 -17.08
N ASP A 438 -15.03 10.24 -17.71
CA ASP A 438 -15.61 9.40 -18.76
C ASP A 438 -16.45 8.22 -18.17
N LEU A 439 -16.64 8.14 -16.84
CA LEU A 439 -17.48 7.11 -16.22
C LEU A 439 -18.96 7.27 -16.66
N PRO A 440 -19.63 6.18 -17.04
CA PRO A 440 -21.05 6.21 -17.36
C PRO A 440 -21.89 6.45 -16.11
N SER A 441 -22.48 7.65 -15.98
CA SER A 441 -23.23 8.05 -14.78
C SER A 441 -24.50 7.23 -14.53
N GLU A 442 -24.97 6.48 -15.53
CA GLU A 442 -26.16 5.64 -15.42
C GLU A 442 -25.93 4.41 -14.52
N ASN A 443 -24.71 3.88 -14.50
CA ASN A 443 -24.37 2.67 -13.74
C ASN A 443 -23.04 2.77 -12.99
N ALA A 444 -22.35 3.92 -13.01
CA ALA A 444 -21.09 4.10 -12.31
C ALA A 444 -20.98 5.47 -11.63
N GLU A 445 -20.25 5.50 -10.52
CA GLU A 445 -19.95 6.73 -9.78
C GLU A 445 -18.53 6.73 -9.22
N TYR A 446 -17.95 7.94 -9.08
CA TYR A 446 -16.70 8.17 -8.39
C TYR A 446 -16.96 8.82 -7.02
N GLY A 447 -16.77 8.05 -5.95
CA GLY A 447 -17.01 8.47 -4.57
C GLY A 447 -15.86 9.26 -3.92
N GLY A 448 -14.77 9.50 -4.63
CA GLY A 448 -13.62 10.22 -4.09
C GLY A 448 -12.87 9.47 -2.98
N ARG A 449 -12.03 10.19 -2.25
CA ARG A 449 -11.25 9.62 -1.13
C ARG A 449 -12.13 9.49 0.10
N ILE A 450 -12.15 8.30 0.68
CA ILE A 450 -12.77 8.04 1.98
C ILE A 450 -11.73 7.81 3.09
N PRO A 451 -12.08 8.08 4.36
CA PRO A 451 -11.29 7.64 5.51
C PRO A 451 -11.11 6.12 5.57
N ALA A 452 -9.93 5.65 6.00
CA ALA A 452 -9.63 4.22 6.09
C ALA A 452 -10.54 3.44 7.07
N LYS A 453 -11.14 4.15 8.04
CA LYS A 453 -12.11 3.59 9.01
C LYS A 453 -13.45 3.23 8.37
N GLU A 454 -13.80 3.82 7.22
CA GLU A 454 -15.07 3.58 6.51
C GLU A 454 -14.98 2.42 5.51
N MET A 455 -13.76 1.98 5.15
CA MET A 455 -13.55 0.88 4.21
C MET A 455 -14.30 -0.42 4.59
N PRO A 456 -14.38 -0.84 5.88
CA PRO A 456 -15.20 -1.99 6.24
C PRO A 456 -16.68 -1.86 5.86
N ALA A 457 -17.27 -0.68 6.03
CA ALA A 457 -18.67 -0.43 5.68
C ALA A 457 -18.89 -0.43 4.16
N GLU A 458 -17.94 0.10 3.39
CA GLU A 458 -18.00 0.04 1.91
C GLU A 458 -17.88 -1.39 1.40
N LEU A 459 -16.98 -2.21 1.99
CA LEU A 459 -16.86 -3.62 1.64
C LEU A 459 -18.07 -4.44 2.08
N GLU A 460 -18.68 -4.10 3.22
CA GLU A 460 -19.95 -4.71 3.63
C GLU A 460 -21.08 -4.43 2.63
N ARG A 461 -21.10 -3.23 2.02
CA ARG A 461 -22.02 -2.86 0.94
C ARG A 461 -21.67 -3.47 -0.41
N ALA A 462 -20.41 -3.81 -0.66
CA ALA A 462 -19.99 -4.42 -1.92
C ALA A 462 -20.44 -5.88 -2.06
N ASP A 463 -20.69 -6.28 -3.30
CA ASP A 463 -20.91 -7.69 -3.69
C ASP A 463 -19.71 -8.28 -4.40
N LEU A 464 -18.96 -7.43 -5.10
CA LEU A 464 -17.77 -7.79 -5.82
C LEU A 464 -16.74 -6.67 -5.71
N VAL A 465 -15.45 -7.01 -5.67
CA VAL A 465 -14.36 -6.04 -5.79
C VAL A 465 -13.62 -6.22 -7.10
N LEU A 466 -13.40 -5.13 -7.84
CA LEU A 466 -12.67 -5.11 -9.10
C LEU A 466 -11.32 -4.40 -8.95
N LEU A 467 -10.25 -5.04 -9.45
CA LEU A 467 -8.92 -4.45 -9.59
C LEU A 467 -8.39 -4.64 -11.02
N ALA A 468 -8.60 -3.64 -11.88
CA ALA A 468 -8.07 -3.60 -13.25
C ALA A 468 -6.59 -3.16 -13.33
N SER A 469 -5.80 -3.42 -12.28
CA SER A 469 -4.46 -2.85 -12.18
C SER A 469 -3.51 -3.41 -13.25
N LYS A 470 -2.72 -2.55 -13.89
CA LYS A 470 -1.63 -2.97 -14.78
C LYS A 470 -0.39 -3.40 -14.00
N TYR A 471 -0.27 -2.93 -12.77
CA TYR A 471 0.80 -3.30 -11.85
C TYR A 471 0.39 -3.03 -10.42
N ASP A 472 0.22 -4.08 -9.62
CA ASP A 472 -0.03 -3.94 -8.20
C ASP A 472 0.52 -5.10 -7.36
N PRO A 473 1.69 -4.92 -6.72
CA PRO A 473 2.40 -6.00 -6.05
C PRO A 473 1.59 -6.80 -5.02
N CYS A 474 0.81 -6.13 -4.17
CA CYS A 474 -0.03 -6.77 -3.16
C CYS A 474 -1.05 -5.75 -2.60
N PRO A 475 -2.11 -5.40 -3.36
CA PRO A 475 -3.13 -4.48 -2.87
C PRO A 475 -3.81 -5.03 -1.62
N MET A 476 -3.80 -4.23 -0.55
CA MET A 476 -4.55 -4.52 0.66
C MET A 476 -6.04 -4.69 0.39
N SER A 477 -6.60 -4.00 -0.61
CA SER A 477 -8.02 -4.10 -0.93
C SER A 477 -8.47 -5.52 -1.29
N VAL A 478 -7.61 -6.36 -1.86
CA VAL A 478 -7.94 -7.79 -2.08
C VAL A 478 -8.05 -8.54 -0.76
N LEU A 479 -7.09 -8.32 0.14
CA LEU A 479 -7.06 -8.98 1.44
C LEU A 479 -8.24 -8.52 2.31
N GLU A 480 -8.54 -7.22 2.28
CA GLU A 480 -9.67 -6.61 2.97
C GLU A 480 -11.01 -7.10 2.39
N ALA A 481 -11.14 -7.21 1.06
CA ALA A 481 -12.33 -7.74 0.40
C ALA A 481 -12.59 -9.19 0.78
N LEU A 482 -11.59 -10.06 0.65
CA LEU A 482 -11.72 -11.47 1.03
C LEU A 482 -11.98 -11.60 2.53
N ALA A 483 -11.34 -10.79 3.37
CA ALA A 483 -11.67 -10.73 4.80
C ALA A 483 -13.12 -10.25 5.04
N ALA A 484 -13.67 -9.35 4.24
CA ALA A 484 -15.08 -8.99 4.31
C ALA A 484 -16.03 -10.05 3.73
N GLY A 485 -15.51 -11.18 3.22
CA GLY A 485 -16.31 -12.19 2.52
C GLY A 485 -16.78 -11.71 1.15
N VAL A 486 -16.03 -10.83 0.49
CA VAL A 486 -16.35 -10.29 -0.83
C VAL A 486 -15.38 -10.88 -1.86
N PRO A 487 -15.87 -11.58 -2.90
CA PRO A 487 -15.01 -12.10 -3.96
C PRO A 487 -14.38 -10.98 -4.79
N VAL A 488 -13.38 -11.34 -5.57
CA VAL A 488 -12.54 -10.41 -6.32
C VAL A 488 -12.48 -10.80 -7.80
N VAL A 489 -12.57 -9.81 -8.68
CA VAL A 489 -12.10 -9.91 -10.07
C VAL A 489 -10.87 -9.00 -10.18
N ALA A 490 -9.74 -9.55 -10.59
CA ALA A 490 -8.50 -8.81 -10.68
C ALA A 490 -7.68 -9.22 -11.90
N THR A 491 -6.72 -8.38 -12.29
CA THR A 491 -5.78 -8.76 -13.33
C THR A 491 -4.70 -9.71 -12.79
N SER A 492 -4.00 -10.41 -13.68
CA SER A 492 -2.83 -11.24 -13.33
C SER A 492 -1.64 -10.45 -12.78
N GLU A 493 -1.65 -9.12 -12.87
CA GLU A 493 -0.62 -8.23 -12.28
C GLU A 493 -0.97 -7.78 -10.86
N VAL A 494 -2.07 -8.29 -10.29
CA VAL A 494 -2.46 -8.11 -8.90
C VAL A 494 -1.90 -9.27 -8.07
N GLY A 495 -0.74 -9.06 -7.44
CA GLY A 495 -0.03 -10.16 -6.77
C GLY A 495 -0.72 -10.73 -5.52
N SER A 496 -1.75 -10.07 -4.99
CA SER A 496 -2.49 -10.57 -3.82
C SER A 496 -3.53 -11.64 -4.14
N ILE A 497 -3.88 -11.88 -5.41
CA ILE A 497 -4.77 -12.99 -5.81
C ILE A 497 -4.01 -14.31 -6.04
N GLU A 498 -2.68 -14.31 -5.95
CA GLU A 498 -1.88 -15.51 -6.13
C GLU A 498 -2.27 -16.62 -5.16
N GLY A 499 -2.62 -17.79 -5.70
CA GLY A 499 -3.00 -18.98 -4.95
C GLY A 499 -4.30 -18.85 -4.16
N VAL A 500 -5.07 -17.78 -4.36
CA VAL A 500 -6.46 -17.69 -3.89
C VAL A 500 -7.33 -18.58 -4.77
N ASP A 501 -8.34 -19.22 -4.18
CA ASP A 501 -9.26 -20.08 -4.90
C ASP A 501 -10.00 -19.32 -6.02
N ARG A 502 -10.05 -19.91 -7.22
CA ARG A 502 -10.65 -19.30 -8.43
C ARG A 502 -12.16 -19.08 -8.32
N SER A 503 -12.83 -19.80 -7.43
CA SER A 503 -14.25 -19.60 -7.15
C SER A 503 -14.55 -18.26 -6.48
N VAL A 504 -13.57 -17.66 -5.80
CA VAL A 504 -13.70 -16.36 -5.09
C VAL A 504 -12.74 -15.29 -5.62
N ALA A 505 -11.80 -15.66 -6.50
CA ALA A 505 -10.89 -14.74 -7.17
C ALA A 505 -10.72 -15.08 -8.65
N ALA A 506 -11.36 -14.30 -9.53
CA ALA A 506 -11.14 -14.42 -10.98
C ALA A 506 -9.90 -13.61 -11.41
N GLU A 507 -9.12 -14.19 -12.31
CA GLU A 507 -7.92 -13.55 -12.87
C GLU A 507 -8.09 -13.33 -14.36
N VAL A 508 -7.76 -12.13 -14.80
CA VAL A 508 -7.87 -11.69 -16.19
C VAL A 508 -6.54 -11.06 -16.64
N ALA A 509 -6.22 -11.12 -17.93
CA ALA A 509 -5.04 -10.42 -18.43
C ALA A 509 -5.19 -8.89 -18.30
N PRO A 510 -4.13 -8.14 -17.93
CA PRO A 510 -4.19 -6.68 -17.90
C PRO A 510 -4.56 -6.09 -19.27
N GLY A 511 -5.55 -5.19 -19.31
CA GLY A 511 -6.05 -4.60 -20.56
C GLY A 511 -7.08 -5.44 -21.32
N ASP A 512 -7.39 -6.65 -20.87
CA ASP A 512 -8.53 -7.42 -21.40
C ASP A 512 -9.83 -6.97 -20.74
N VAL A 513 -10.33 -5.82 -21.19
CA VAL A 513 -11.60 -5.24 -20.69
C VAL A 513 -12.77 -6.20 -20.89
N GLU A 514 -12.80 -6.90 -22.02
CA GLU A 514 -13.87 -7.87 -22.30
C GLU A 514 -13.82 -9.05 -21.32
N GLY A 515 -12.62 -9.56 -21.03
CA GLY A 515 -12.39 -10.57 -20.00
C GLY A 515 -12.79 -10.08 -18.61
N LEU A 516 -12.51 -8.82 -18.26
CA LEU A 516 -12.92 -8.25 -16.98
C LEU A 516 -14.45 -8.17 -16.86
N ALA A 517 -15.15 -7.71 -17.91
CA ALA A 517 -16.61 -7.66 -17.93
C ALA A 517 -17.22 -9.07 -17.83
N ARG A 518 -16.72 -10.05 -18.59
CA ARG A 518 -17.16 -11.45 -18.51
C ARG A 518 -16.91 -12.04 -17.11
N ALA A 519 -15.73 -11.82 -16.53
CA ALA A 519 -15.41 -12.32 -15.20
C ALA A 519 -16.29 -11.72 -14.10
N ILE A 520 -16.69 -10.45 -14.24
CA ILE A 520 -17.67 -9.81 -13.35
C ILE A 520 -19.03 -10.50 -13.47
N GLU A 521 -19.52 -10.67 -14.69
CA GLU A 521 -20.81 -11.32 -14.97
C GLU A 521 -20.86 -12.73 -14.38
N GLU A 522 -19.86 -13.58 -14.69
CA GLU A 522 -19.77 -14.94 -14.18
C GLU A 522 -19.68 -15.01 -12.64
N MET A 523 -18.93 -14.09 -12.03
CA MET A 523 -18.82 -14.06 -10.56
C MET A 523 -20.13 -13.62 -9.91
N LEU A 524 -20.84 -12.66 -10.51
CA LEU A 524 -22.17 -12.24 -10.05
C LEU A 524 -23.20 -13.36 -10.21
N GLU A 525 -23.17 -14.14 -11.31
CA GLU A 525 -24.02 -15.33 -11.47
C GLU A 525 -23.76 -16.37 -10.38
N ARG A 526 -22.49 -16.66 -10.07
CA ARG A 526 -22.13 -17.57 -8.97
C ARG A 526 -22.62 -17.05 -7.61
N LEU A 527 -22.49 -15.75 -7.38
CA LEU A 527 -23.01 -15.09 -6.17
C LEU A 527 -24.54 -15.16 -6.09
N ARG A 528 -25.25 -14.99 -7.20
CA ARG A 528 -26.73 -15.16 -7.24
C ARG A 528 -27.12 -16.59 -6.91
N ALA A 529 -26.39 -17.57 -7.43
CA ALA A 529 -26.67 -18.98 -7.19
C ALA A 529 -26.40 -19.40 -5.74
N ASN A 530 -25.27 -18.98 -5.13
CA ASN A 530 -24.84 -19.44 -3.81
C ASN A 530 -24.15 -18.33 -2.98
N PRO A 531 -24.86 -17.25 -2.58
CA PRO A 531 -24.24 -16.07 -2.00
C PRO A 531 -23.51 -16.40 -0.69
N VAL A 532 -24.15 -17.14 0.23
CA VAL A 532 -23.57 -17.47 1.53
C VAL A 532 -22.30 -18.31 1.37
N GLN A 533 -22.30 -19.30 0.48
CA GLN A 533 -21.17 -20.20 0.29
C GLN A 533 -19.95 -19.46 -0.27
N ILE A 534 -20.13 -18.63 -1.31
CA ILE A 534 -19.06 -17.84 -1.92
C ILE A 534 -18.45 -16.86 -0.90
N ARG A 535 -19.29 -16.18 -0.10
CA ARG A 535 -18.82 -15.23 0.91
C ARG A 535 -18.05 -15.93 2.05
N VAL A 536 -18.53 -17.09 2.51
CA VAL A 536 -17.83 -17.91 3.52
C VAL A 536 -16.47 -18.39 2.98
N LEU A 537 -16.42 -18.83 1.72
CA LEU A 537 -15.18 -19.27 1.10
C LEU A 537 -14.18 -18.11 0.91
N ALA A 538 -14.66 -16.92 0.54
CA ALA A 538 -13.82 -15.73 0.44
C ALA A 538 -13.17 -15.38 1.80
N ARG A 539 -13.96 -15.42 2.89
CA ARG A 539 -13.44 -15.23 4.25
C ARG A 539 -12.45 -16.31 4.65
N ALA A 540 -12.75 -17.58 4.36
CA ALA A 540 -11.87 -18.70 4.67
C ALA A 540 -10.52 -18.59 3.96
N GLU A 541 -10.50 -18.12 2.71
CA GLU A 541 -9.25 -17.85 1.98
C GLU A 541 -8.44 -16.72 2.65
N ALA A 542 -9.09 -15.67 3.14
CA ALA A 542 -8.40 -14.62 3.89
C ALA A 542 -7.82 -15.12 5.21
N GLU A 543 -8.56 -15.94 5.96
CA GLU A 543 -8.10 -16.55 7.21
C GLU A 543 -6.92 -17.49 6.98
N ARG A 544 -6.98 -18.29 5.91
CA ARG A 544 -5.95 -19.26 5.55
C ARG A 544 -4.65 -18.61 5.08
N ARG A 545 -4.72 -17.50 4.34
CA ARG A 545 -3.56 -16.91 3.64
C ARG A 545 -3.06 -15.60 4.25
N PHE A 546 -3.96 -14.76 4.75
CA PHE A 546 -3.68 -13.36 5.08
C PHE A 546 -3.83 -13.03 6.56
N ALA A 547 -4.30 -13.99 7.39
CA ALA A 547 -4.33 -13.79 8.83
C ALA A 547 -2.94 -13.37 9.35
N ARG A 548 -2.91 -12.34 10.19
CA ARG A 548 -1.67 -11.83 10.82
C ARG A 548 -0.80 -12.95 11.35
N ASP A 549 -1.38 -13.89 12.10
CA ASP A 549 -0.61 -14.94 12.78
C ASP A 549 0.00 -15.93 11.78
N VAL A 550 -0.70 -16.22 10.66
CA VAL A 550 -0.18 -17.06 9.56
C VAL A 550 1.00 -16.38 8.90
N VAL A 551 0.83 -15.12 8.47
CA VAL A 551 1.86 -14.35 7.77
C VAL A 551 3.08 -14.12 8.67
N CYS A 552 2.87 -13.73 9.92
CA CYS A 552 3.97 -13.47 10.86
C CYS A 552 4.70 -14.74 11.26
N ALA A 553 4.01 -15.90 11.32
CA ALA A 553 4.68 -17.19 11.51
C ALA A 553 5.61 -17.53 10.34
N GLN A 554 5.18 -17.29 9.09
CA GLN A 554 6.03 -17.49 7.91
C GLN A 554 7.25 -16.56 7.92
N ILE A 555 7.07 -15.30 8.31
CA ILE A 555 8.18 -14.33 8.42
C ILE A 555 9.15 -14.78 9.51
N SER A 556 8.65 -15.05 10.72
CA SER A 556 9.48 -15.52 11.84
C SER A 556 10.29 -16.76 11.47
N HIS A 557 9.66 -17.75 10.83
CA HIS A 557 10.37 -18.94 10.35
C HIS A 557 11.46 -18.61 9.32
N ALA A 558 11.17 -17.73 8.35
CA ALA A 558 12.17 -17.32 7.36
C ALA A 558 13.35 -16.56 7.98
N LEU A 559 13.10 -15.73 9.01
CA LEU A 559 14.14 -15.03 9.76
C LEU A 559 14.99 -15.98 10.60
N GLU A 560 14.37 -16.92 11.29
CA GLU A 560 15.05 -17.92 12.12
C GLU A 560 15.93 -18.84 11.27
N ALA A 561 15.40 -19.36 10.16
CA ALA A 561 16.15 -20.20 9.22
C ALA A 561 17.34 -19.45 8.60
N LEU A 562 17.17 -18.15 8.30
CA LEU A 562 18.28 -17.33 7.83
C LEU A 562 19.38 -17.20 8.89
N VAL A 563 19.02 -16.85 10.12
CA VAL A 563 19.99 -16.66 11.21
C VAL A 563 20.72 -17.98 11.52
N GLU A 564 20.00 -19.10 11.53
CA GLU A 564 20.60 -20.43 11.73
C GLU A 564 21.60 -20.77 10.62
N ARG A 565 21.23 -20.53 9.36
CA ARG A 565 22.12 -20.74 8.21
C ARG A 565 23.38 -19.87 8.26
N GLU A 566 23.25 -18.60 8.65
CA GLU A 566 24.39 -17.67 8.75
C GLU A 566 25.29 -17.97 9.96
N ARG A 567 24.75 -18.60 11.02
CA ARG A 567 25.51 -19.03 12.21
C ARG A 567 26.16 -20.40 12.06
N ALA A 568 25.64 -21.26 11.20
CA ALA A 568 26.22 -22.57 10.98
C ALA A 568 27.69 -22.43 10.53
N PRO A 569 28.64 -23.17 11.14
CA PRO A 569 30.03 -23.13 10.69
C PRO A 569 30.07 -23.52 9.22
N ARG A 570 30.71 -22.68 8.39
CA ARG A 570 30.90 -22.95 6.96
C ARG A 570 31.64 -24.28 6.81
N ARG A 571 30.92 -25.38 6.65
CA ARG A 571 31.48 -26.69 6.28
C ARG A 571 32.07 -26.54 4.88
N GLY A 572 33.38 -26.27 4.78
CA GLY A 572 34.05 -26.10 3.49
C GLY A 572 35.30 -25.22 3.47
N ALA A 573 36.05 -25.11 4.56
CA ALA A 573 37.44 -24.66 4.55
C ALA A 573 38.35 -25.57 5.39
N GLN A 574 38.02 -26.87 5.44
CA GLN A 574 38.98 -27.89 5.84
C GLN A 574 39.79 -28.27 4.62
N GLY A 575 41.11 -28.22 4.78
CA GLY A 575 42.10 -28.17 3.71
C GLY A 575 41.95 -29.25 2.65
N LEU A 576 42.20 -28.86 1.40
CA LEU A 576 42.84 -29.77 0.46
C LEU A 576 44.04 -30.42 1.18
N PRO A 577 44.17 -31.75 1.20
CA PRO A 577 45.37 -32.36 1.72
C PRO A 577 46.55 -31.81 0.92
N ALA A 578 47.54 -31.29 1.63
CA ALA A 578 48.81 -30.90 1.04
C ALA A 578 49.27 -32.03 0.14
N ARG A 579 49.48 -31.74 -1.15
CA ARG A 579 50.20 -32.65 -2.05
C ARG A 579 51.53 -32.92 -1.38
N SER A 580 51.68 -34.12 -0.83
CA SER A 580 52.96 -34.65 -0.39
C SER A 580 53.88 -34.60 -1.62
N THR A 581 54.90 -33.76 -1.53
CA THR A 581 56.07 -33.82 -2.39
C THR A 581 56.82 -35.09 -2.00
N ALA A 582 56.46 -36.20 -2.63
CA ALA A 582 57.32 -37.37 -2.68
C ALA A 582 58.41 -37.09 -3.72
N LEU A 583 59.56 -36.61 -3.24
CA LEU A 583 60.84 -36.88 -3.88
C LEU A 583 61.04 -38.40 -3.84
N GLY A 584 61.19 -39.00 -5.01
CA GLY A 584 61.50 -40.40 -5.18
C GLY A 584 62.09 -40.61 -6.57
N ASP A 585 63.40 -40.73 -6.60
CA ASP A 585 64.21 -41.12 -7.75
C ASP A 585 63.66 -42.35 -8.47
N HIS A 586 63.67 -42.35 -9.81
CA HIS A 586 64.47 -43.31 -10.59
C HIS A 586 64.26 -43.19 -12.11
N GLN A 587 65.41 -43.01 -12.76
CA GLN A 587 65.87 -43.64 -14.01
C GLN A 587 65.24 -43.30 -15.37
N ALA A 588 66.13 -42.72 -16.17
CA ALA A 588 66.13 -42.71 -17.62
C ALA A 588 65.94 -44.11 -18.22
N VAL A 589 65.06 -44.20 -19.22
CA VAL A 589 65.12 -45.23 -20.26
C VAL A 589 65.01 -44.53 -21.61
N LYS A 590 66.13 -44.58 -22.35
CA LYS A 590 66.22 -44.33 -23.78
C LYS A 590 65.56 -45.47 -24.57
N ARG A 591 65.25 -45.17 -25.85
CA ARG A 591 64.77 -46.01 -26.98
C ARG A 591 63.26 -45.89 -27.13
N SER A 592 62.71 -45.51 -28.29
CA SER A 592 63.19 -45.49 -29.68
C SER A 592 62.33 -44.52 -30.48
#